data_AF-A0AA52AWW6-F1
#
_entry.id   AF-A0AA52AWW6-F1
#
_cell.length_a   1.000
_cell.length_b   1.000
_cell.length_c   1.000
_cell.angle_alpha   90.00
_cell.angle_beta   90.00
_cell.angle_gamma   90.00
#
_symmetry.space_group_name_H-M   'P 1'
#
loop_
_entity.id
_entity.type
_entity.pdbx_description
1 polymer ?
#
loop_
_entity_poly.entity_id
_entity_poly.type
_entity_poly.pdbx_seq_one_letter_code
_entity_poly.pdbx_strand_id
1 'polypeptide(L)'
;MLRLAGSRRRRGQRGGGESARVEADVTAFGERLGAHSFSPGMPGTTEEMAADYASALDAYELAGREARRNPDAALRALDDGTHALARLDARLAGEPLPEWLAPCFFDPRHGRSVREVRWAPEGGVARMIPVCAADAVRLDEGQPPIATGHSRPAPKAPAAPRRSEPAGSPPTATPSAPASRVVRGVGPRKLSLRGPQLRSQAPVALVVRITSPDRAEVCVKGHKEVLGEGPLSVRVPVPAARGRAREVPFSVVTRGSWEAWLEAAESSAPAGRPVVRAAEKPVRAPRPAPVLTKPRLRDRYTPQQLLIRGAVVAYAGYGAALAALGHVTQAFVGGLVLAFAGLMAGGLGGFILLFGRDIWAVMRRGRLVRTEYLRTLKPPKYSSQGQWKHEYGYTDGADRQVVHRRDAPNGTVHPLPYRRMWYVEGAEEELVLLLTPFAQTVLVLLVTPVFLAVSAVCLVVFPGLLIHDLL
;
A
#
# COMPACT_ATOMS: atom_id res chain seq x y z
N MET A 1 -29.19 -37.26 25.26
CA MET A 1 -28.18 -36.18 25.29
C MET A 1 -26.84 -36.52 25.95
N LEU A 2 -26.67 -37.67 26.63
CA LEU A 2 -25.41 -38.03 27.34
C LEU A 2 -24.22 -38.49 26.46
N ARG A 3 -24.41 -38.86 25.18
CA ARG A 3 -23.30 -39.29 24.29
C ARG A 3 -22.45 -38.15 23.72
N LEU A 4 -22.97 -36.93 23.65
CA LEU A 4 -22.24 -35.76 23.10
C LEU A 4 -21.34 -35.07 24.14
N ALA A 5 -21.64 -35.20 25.44
CA ALA A 5 -20.83 -34.64 26.51
C ALA A 5 -19.51 -35.41 26.73
N GLY A 6 -19.53 -36.74 26.59
CA GLY A 6 -18.34 -37.59 26.73
C GLY A 6 -17.33 -37.43 25.58
N SER A 7 -17.79 -37.18 24.34
CA SER A 7 -16.91 -36.97 23.19
C SER A 7 -16.18 -35.62 23.26
N ARG A 8 -16.83 -34.57 23.78
CA ARG A 8 -16.23 -33.24 23.97
C ARG A 8 -15.14 -33.25 25.05
N ARG A 9 -15.35 -33.99 26.14
CA ARG A 9 -14.36 -34.15 27.23
C ARG A 9 -13.14 -34.96 26.79
N ARG A 10 -13.32 -36.04 26.01
CA ARG A 10 -12.21 -36.81 25.41
C ARG A 10 -11.42 -36.03 24.36
N ARG A 11 -12.07 -35.21 23.53
CA ARG A 11 -11.39 -34.34 22.55
C ARG A 11 -10.57 -33.24 23.23
N GLY A 12 -11.09 -32.65 24.31
CA GLY A 12 -10.35 -31.68 25.11
C GLY A 12 -9.11 -32.27 25.81
N GLN A 13 -9.23 -33.49 26.36
CA GLN A 13 -8.08 -34.19 26.97
C GLN A 13 -7.01 -34.60 25.95
N ARG A 14 -7.40 -35.03 24.74
CA ARG A 14 -6.44 -35.34 23.66
C ARG A 14 -5.70 -34.11 23.15
N GLY A 15 -6.41 -32.99 22.91
CA GLY A 15 -5.79 -31.74 22.48
C GLY A 15 -4.84 -31.15 23.55
N GLY A 16 -5.20 -31.27 24.83
CA GLY A 16 -4.32 -30.84 25.93
C GLY A 16 -3.02 -31.64 26.01
N GLY A 17 -3.07 -32.95 25.76
CA GLY A 17 -1.87 -33.80 25.73
C GLY A 17 -0.95 -33.51 24.54
N GLU A 18 -1.53 -33.17 23.39
CA GLU A 18 -0.78 -32.80 22.19
C GLU A 18 -0.06 -31.45 22.36
N SER A 19 -0.76 -30.42 22.87
CA SER A 19 -0.12 -29.14 23.19
C SER A 19 0.99 -29.27 24.23
N ALA A 20 0.82 -30.11 25.25
CA ALA A 20 1.86 -30.35 26.25
C ALA A 20 3.13 -31.00 25.65
N ARG A 21 2.98 -31.92 24.69
CA ARG A 21 4.12 -32.51 23.97
C ARG A 21 4.84 -31.46 23.13
N VAL A 22 4.08 -30.65 22.38
CA VAL A 22 4.65 -29.57 21.56
C VAL A 22 5.36 -28.52 22.42
N GLU A 23 4.82 -28.18 23.60
CA GLU A 23 5.50 -27.29 24.56
C GLU A 23 6.84 -27.86 25.05
N ALA A 24 6.92 -29.19 25.25
CA ALA A 24 8.18 -29.85 25.58
C ALA A 24 9.18 -29.78 24.41
N ASP A 25 8.72 -29.98 23.16
CA ASP A 25 9.56 -29.87 21.96
C ASP A 25 10.09 -28.43 21.78
N VAL A 26 9.26 -27.42 22.03
CA VAL A 26 9.67 -26.01 22.02
C VAL A 26 10.76 -25.76 23.06
N THR A 27 10.60 -26.30 24.26
CA THR A 27 11.59 -26.17 25.34
C THR A 27 12.92 -26.81 24.93
N ALA A 28 12.89 -28.05 24.43
CA ALA A 28 14.07 -28.76 23.96
C ALA A 28 14.79 -28.04 22.81
N PHE A 29 14.04 -27.39 21.90
CA PHE A 29 14.62 -26.57 20.84
C PHE A 29 15.29 -25.29 21.38
N GLY A 30 14.65 -24.63 22.35
CA GLY A 30 15.24 -23.47 23.03
C GLY A 30 16.54 -23.80 23.77
N GLU A 31 16.59 -24.96 24.44
CA GLU A 31 17.82 -25.46 25.08
C GLU A 31 18.93 -25.73 24.05
N ARG A 32 18.59 -26.33 22.91
CA ARG A 32 19.54 -26.54 21.80
C ARG A 32 20.09 -25.22 21.24
N LEU A 33 19.23 -24.22 21.06
CA LEU A 33 19.64 -22.88 20.63
C LEU A 33 20.59 -22.20 21.62
N GLY A 34 20.28 -22.31 22.92
CA GLY A 34 21.09 -21.73 23.99
C GLY A 34 22.45 -22.42 24.17
N ALA A 35 22.55 -23.71 23.87
CA ALA A 35 23.78 -24.49 23.94
C ALA A 35 24.62 -24.43 22.66
N HIS A 36 24.14 -23.78 21.60
CA HIS A 36 24.80 -23.74 20.30
C HIS A 36 26.12 -22.95 20.37
N SER A 37 27.18 -23.43 19.71
CA SER A 37 28.53 -22.84 19.77
C SER A 37 28.66 -21.49 19.05
N PHE A 38 27.78 -21.23 18.08
CA PHE A 38 27.71 -19.97 17.35
C PHE A 38 27.08 -18.85 18.19
N SER A 39 27.72 -17.67 18.18
CA SER A 39 27.18 -16.44 18.76
C SER A 39 27.34 -15.27 17.79
N PRO A 40 26.30 -14.44 17.57
CA PRO A 40 26.39 -13.27 16.71
C PRO A 40 27.53 -12.33 17.17
N GLY A 41 28.49 -12.08 16.26
CA GLY A 41 29.61 -11.18 16.53
C GLY A 41 30.91 -11.87 16.94
N MET A 42 30.95 -13.21 16.97
CA MET A 42 32.23 -13.93 17.08
C MET A 42 33.09 -13.71 15.81
N PRO A 43 34.44 -13.72 15.93
CA PRO A 43 35.33 -13.59 14.76
C PRO A 43 35.01 -14.64 13.70
N GLY A 44 34.96 -14.23 12.42
CA GLY A 44 34.59 -15.12 11.31
C GLY A 44 33.09 -15.24 11.05
N THR A 45 32.24 -14.51 11.78
CA THR A 45 30.79 -14.46 11.49
C THR A 45 30.53 -13.80 10.14
N THR A 46 29.91 -14.55 9.23
CA THR A 46 29.38 -14.02 7.97
C THR A 46 27.95 -13.50 8.13
N GLU A 47 27.48 -12.66 7.21
CA GLU A 47 26.09 -12.16 7.23
C GLU A 47 25.10 -13.33 7.06
N GLU A 48 25.46 -14.34 6.28
CA GLU A 48 24.67 -15.54 6.06
C GLU A 48 24.56 -16.41 7.32
N MET A 49 25.65 -16.60 8.07
CA MET A 49 25.62 -17.32 9.35
C MET A 49 24.76 -16.58 10.39
N ALA A 50 24.88 -15.25 10.45
CA ALA A 50 24.04 -14.43 11.32
C ALA A 50 22.55 -14.53 10.93
N ALA A 51 22.24 -14.56 9.63
CA ALA A 51 20.88 -14.73 9.12
C ALA A 51 20.31 -16.13 9.40
N ASP A 52 21.13 -17.19 9.30
CA ASP A 52 20.72 -18.57 9.63
C ASP A 52 20.37 -18.69 11.11
N TYR A 53 21.21 -18.16 12.00
CA TYR A 53 20.94 -18.17 13.44
C TYR A 53 19.71 -17.32 13.81
N ALA A 54 19.57 -16.13 13.21
CA ALA A 54 18.38 -15.29 13.41
C ALA A 54 17.10 -16.00 12.96
N SER A 55 17.13 -16.71 11.83
CA SER A 55 15.99 -17.49 11.33
C SER A 55 15.61 -18.61 12.31
N ALA A 56 16.59 -19.27 12.94
CA ALA A 56 16.32 -20.28 13.96
C ALA A 56 15.67 -19.68 15.22
N LEU A 57 16.09 -18.48 15.63
CA LEU A 57 15.49 -17.76 16.76
C LEU A 57 14.05 -17.32 16.48
N ASP A 58 13.78 -16.75 15.31
CA ASP A 58 12.44 -16.34 14.88
C ASP A 58 11.47 -17.54 14.86
N ALA A 59 11.98 -18.69 14.41
CA ALA A 59 11.26 -19.95 14.38
C ALA A 59 10.92 -20.47 15.79
N TYR A 60 11.86 -20.38 16.74
CA TYR A 60 11.61 -20.69 18.16
C TYR A 60 10.52 -19.79 18.76
N GLU A 61 10.60 -18.48 18.52
CA GLU A 61 9.58 -17.56 19.02
C GLU A 61 8.20 -17.84 18.43
N LEU A 62 8.13 -18.15 17.13
CA LEU A 62 6.89 -18.54 16.46
C LEU A 62 6.33 -19.84 17.05
N ALA A 63 7.17 -20.85 17.26
CA ALA A 63 6.77 -22.11 17.84
C ALA A 63 6.19 -21.93 19.26
N GLY A 64 6.84 -21.10 20.10
CA GLY A 64 6.34 -20.78 21.43
C GLY A 64 4.97 -20.10 21.43
N ARG A 65 4.71 -19.20 20.48
CA ARG A 65 3.39 -18.53 20.34
C ARG A 65 2.29 -19.50 19.89
N GLU A 66 2.61 -20.46 19.05
CA GLU A 66 1.64 -21.37 18.44
C GLU A 66 1.41 -22.65 19.25
N ALA A 67 2.32 -23.06 20.15
CA ALA A 67 2.26 -24.34 20.86
C ALA A 67 0.89 -24.67 21.52
N ARG A 68 0.24 -23.67 22.12
CA ARG A 68 -1.10 -23.81 22.74
C ARG A 68 -2.27 -23.61 21.75
N ARG A 69 -2.06 -22.86 20.67
CA ARG A 69 -3.13 -22.38 19.77
C ARG A 69 -3.29 -23.28 18.55
N ASN A 70 -2.17 -23.70 18.00
CA ASN A 70 -2.06 -24.48 16.79
C ASN A 70 -0.78 -25.35 16.86
N PRO A 71 -0.86 -26.52 17.52
CA PRO A 71 0.26 -27.45 17.68
C PRO A 71 0.94 -27.79 16.35
N ASP A 72 0.15 -27.98 15.28
CA ASP A 72 0.66 -28.24 13.92
C ASP A 72 1.52 -27.08 13.39
N ALA A 73 1.13 -25.83 13.66
CA ALA A 73 1.90 -24.66 13.23
C ALA A 73 3.19 -24.50 14.05
N ALA A 74 3.14 -24.83 15.34
CA ALA A 74 4.34 -24.84 16.17
C ALA A 74 5.34 -25.91 15.72
N LEU A 75 4.88 -27.12 15.39
CA LEU A 75 5.75 -28.18 14.86
C LEU A 75 6.41 -27.78 13.53
N ARG A 76 5.67 -27.12 12.63
CA ARG A 76 6.25 -26.58 11.39
C ARG A 76 7.32 -25.52 11.65
N ALA A 77 7.07 -24.61 12.59
CA ALA A 77 8.06 -23.61 12.97
C ALA A 77 9.32 -24.27 13.58
N LEU A 78 9.18 -25.30 14.42
CA LEU A 78 10.33 -26.05 14.94
C LEU A 78 11.12 -26.77 13.83
N ASP A 79 10.44 -27.28 12.82
CA ASP A 79 11.08 -27.85 11.63
C ASP A 79 11.89 -26.79 10.86
N ASP A 80 11.31 -25.61 10.63
CA ASP A 80 11.97 -24.48 9.96
C ASP A 80 13.22 -24.04 10.74
N GLY A 81 13.11 -23.92 12.07
CA GLY A 81 14.22 -23.56 12.95
C GLY A 81 15.32 -24.62 12.97
N THR A 82 14.95 -25.90 12.95
CA THR A 82 15.91 -27.01 12.87
C THR A 82 16.67 -26.99 11.54
N HIS A 83 16.00 -26.69 10.44
CA HIS A 83 16.66 -26.55 9.15
C HIS A 83 17.61 -25.34 9.13
N ALA A 84 17.20 -24.20 9.70
CA ALA A 84 18.06 -23.03 9.81
C ALA A 84 19.35 -23.32 10.59
N LEU A 85 19.26 -24.05 11.71
CA LEU A 85 20.45 -24.53 12.44
C LEU A 85 21.30 -25.48 11.60
N ALA A 86 20.70 -26.41 10.86
CA ALA A 86 21.46 -27.30 9.98
C ALA A 86 22.21 -26.55 8.88
N ARG A 87 21.65 -25.46 8.33
CA ARG A 87 22.39 -24.59 7.40
C ARG A 87 23.55 -23.88 8.08
N LEU A 88 23.33 -23.38 9.29
CA LEU A 88 24.37 -22.73 10.09
C LEU A 88 25.52 -23.71 10.36
N ASP A 89 25.21 -24.93 10.81
CA ASP A 89 26.18 -26.00 11.05
C ASP A 89 26.97 -26.33 9.79
N ALA A 90 26.28 -26.50 8.65
CA ALA A 90 26.95 -26.75 7.37
C ALA A 90 27.90 -25.61 6.98
N ARG A 91 27.53 -24.35 7.21
CA ARG A 91 28.41 -23.20 6.96
C ARG A 91 29.61 -23.18 7.89
N LEU A 92 29.43 -23.51 9.16
CA LEU A 92 30.51 -23.57 10.15
C LEU A 92 31.48 -24.71 9.84
N ALA A 93 30.99 -25.84 9.34
CA ALA A 93 31.78 -27.00 8.92
C ALA A 93 32.39 -26.86 7.51
N GLY A 94 31.94 -25.89 6.70
CA GLY A 94 32.32 -25.77 5.30
C GLY A 94 31.71 -26.86 4.40
N GLU A 95 30.61 -27.45 4.84
CA GLU A 95 29.87 -28.50 4.15
C GLU A 95 28.82 -27.93 3.17
N PRO A 96 28.37 -28.71 2.17
CA PRO A 96 27.28 -28.29 1.30
C PRO A 96 26.00 -28.01 2.09
N LEU A 97 25.28 -26.95 1.71
CA LEU A 97 24.03 -26.58 2.37
C LEU A 97 22.96 -27.66 2.16
N PRO A 98 22.15 -27.98 3.19
CA PRO A 98 21.07 -28.93 3.04
C PRO A 98 20.03 -28.43 2.03
N GLU A 99 19.58 -29.30 1.12
CA GLU A 99 18.56 -28.99 0.13
C GLU A 99 17.17 -28.83 0.77
N TRP A 100 16.37 -27.90 0.25
CA TRP A 100 14.98 -27.72 0.68
C TRP A 100 14.06 -28.64 -0.12
N LEU A 101 13.68 -29.77 0.48
CA LEU A 101 12.72 -30.68 -0.11
C LEU A 101 11.29 -30.30 0.29
N ALA A 102 10.34 -30.56 -0.61
CA ALA A 102 8.91 -30.36 -0.31
C ALA A 102 8.48 -31.25 0.89
N PRO A 103 7.36 -30.92 1.58
CA PRO A 103 6.79 -31.77 2.62
C PRO A 103 6.57 -33.20 2.14
N CYS A 104 6.48 -34.16 3.08
CA CYS A 104 6.32 -35.57 2.71
C CYS A 104 5.16 -35.78 1.73
N PHE A 105 5.44 -36.50 0.64
CA PHE A 105 4.49 -36.76 -0.43
C PHE A 105 3.23 -37.50 0.06
N PHE A 106 3.36 -38.39 1.06
CA PHE A 106 2.26 -39.22 1.55
C PHE A 106 1.31 -38.47 2.50
N ASP A 107 1.87 -37.72 3.44
CA ASP A 107 1.12 -36.76 4.26
C ASP A 107 2.03 -35.59 4.66
N PRO A 108 1.67 -34.33 4.33
CA PRO A 108 2.38 -33.15 4.81
C PRO A 108 2.54 -33.06 6.34
N ARG A 109 1.71 -33.79 7.11
CA ARG A 109 1.81 -33.89 8.58
C ARG A 109 2.97 -34.74 9.07
N HIS A 110 3.58 -35.55 8.21
CA HIS A 110 4.79 -36.30 8.56
C HIS A 110 6.04 -35.39 8.68
N GLY A 111 5.88 -34.10 8.41
CA GLY A 111 6.96 -33.12 8.43
C GLY A 111 7.72 -33.06 7.11
N ARG A 112 8.89 -32.43 7.16
CA ARG A 112 9.75 -32.24 5.98
C ARG A 112 10.28 -33.56 5.42
N SER A 113 10.53 -33.56 4.12
CA SER A 113 11.22 -34.67 3.47
C SER A 113 12.72 -34.59 3.71
N VAL A 114 13.37 -35.74 3.90
CA VAL A 114 14.83 -35.82 4.11
C VAL A 114 15.57 -36.31 2.88
N ARG A 115 14.88 -36.97 1.95
CA ARG A 115 15.38 -37.39 0.65
C ARG A 115 14.25 -37.66 -0.32
N GLU A 116 14.59 -37.79 -1.60
CA GLU A 116 13.67 -38.33 -2.60
C GLU A 116 13.84 -39.85 -2.74
N VAL A 117 12.73 -40.56 -2.92
CA VAL A 117 12.71 -42.01 -3.16
C VAL A 117 11.95 -42.28 -4.46
N ARG A 118 12.42 -43.27 -5.22
CA ARG A 118 11.71 -43.76 -6.41
C ARG A 118 10.52 -44.60 -5.98
N TRP A 119 9.31 -44.15 -6.28
CA TRP A 119 8.08 -44.83 -5.85
C TRP A 119 7.02 -44.83 -6.96
N ALA A 120 6.19 -45.87 -7.00
CA ALA A 120 5.05 -46.01 -7.90
C ALA A 120 3.80 -46.45 -7.10
N PRO A 121 2.62 -45.82 -7.34
CA PRO A 121 1.36 -46.36 -6.84
C PRO A 121 1.00 -47.66 -7.58
N GLU A 122 0.11 -48.47 -7.01
CA GLU A 122 -0.40 -49.67 -7.68
C GLU A 122 -0.99 -49.33 -9.06
N GLY A 123 -0.47 -49.99 -10.11
CA GLY A 123 -0.85 -49.74 -11.50
C GLY A 123 -0.33 -48.42 -12.10
N GLY A 124 0.51 -47.67 -11.38
CA GLY A 124 1.05 -46.38 -11.83
C GLY A 124 2.51 -46.41 -12.27
N VAL A 125 3.00 -45.23 -12.70
CA VAL A 125 4.38 -45.03 -13.18
C VAL A 125 5.29 -44.59 -12.03
N ALA A 126 6.50 -45.15 -11.97
CA ALA A 126 7.52 -44.79 -10.99
C ALA A 126 8.05 -43.37 -11.20
N ARG A 127 8.13 -42.61 -10.11
CA ARG A 127 8.67 -41.24 -10.08
C ARG A 127 9.45 -41.00 -8.78
N MET A 128 10.33 -40.00 -8.79
CA MET A 128 10.97 -39.51 -7.58
C MET A 128 9.94 -38.72 -6.77
N ILE A 129 9.79 -39.05 -5.50
CA ILE A 129 8.93 -38.33 -4.56
C ILE A 129 9.71 -37.98 -3.29
N PRO A 130 9.52 -36.78 -2.73
CA PRO A 130 10.13 -36.40 -1.47
C PRO A 130 9.39 -37.08 -0.31
N VAL A 131 10.13 -37.74 0.60
CA VAL A 131 9.55 -38.49 1.73
C VAL A 131 10.24 -38.14 3.06
N CYS A 132 9.47 -38.16 4.16
CA CYS A 132 10.03 -37.98 5.50
C CYS A 132 10.93 -39.16 5.88
N ALA A 133 11.78 -38.98 6.90
CA ALA A 133 12.71 -40.02 7.35
C ALA A 133 12.00 -41.35 7.67
N ALA A 134 10.85 -41.29 8.32
CA ALA A 134 10.11 -42.49 8.70
C ALA A 134 9.53 -43.24 7.50
N ASP A 135 8.88 -42.54 6.55
CA ASP A 135 8.37 -43.16 5.32
C ASP A 135 9.52 -43.67 4.44
N ALA A 136 10.65 -42.98 4.44
CA ALA A 136 11.84 -43.41 3.71
C ALA A 136 12.36 -44.77 4.22
N VAL A 137 12.42 -44.97 5.54
CA VAL A 137 12.79 -46.26 6.15
C VAL A 137 11.76 -47.34 5.81
N ARG A 138 10.46 -47.03 5.94
CA ARG A 138 9.38 -47.99 5.64
C ARG A 138 9.40 -48.45 4.19
N LEU A 139 9.60 -47.53 3.24
CA LEU A 139 9.71 -47.86 1.84
C LEU A 139 10.93 -48.73 1.54
N ASP A 140 12.09 -48.45 2.16
CA ASP A 140 13.29 -49.28 2.02
C ASP A 140 13.07 -50.70 2.58
N GLU A 141 12.27 -50.83 3.65
CA GLU A 141 11.89 -52.11 4.26
C GLU A 141 10.72 -52.81 3.55
N GLY A 142 10.19 -52.25 2.46
CA GLY A 142 9.04 -52.80 1.73
C GLY A 142 7.70 -52.70 2.48
N GLN A 143 7.63 -51.86 3.51
CA GLN A 143 6.42 -51.58 4.29
C GLN A 143 5.61 -50.45 3.67
N PRO A 144 4.27 -50.44 3.84
CA PRO A 144 3.44 -49.32 3.40
C PRO A 144 3.79 -48.04 4.17
N PRO A 145 3.64 -46.84 3.57
CA PRO A 145 3.87 -45.56 4.25
C PRO A 145 2.93 -45.41 5.45
N ILE A 146 3.25 -44.48 6.35
CA ILE A 146 2.45 -44.23 7.56
C ILE A 146 1.02 -43.86 7.17
N ALA A 147 0.05 -44.60 7.71
CA ALA A 147 -1.37 -44.34 7.47
C ALA A 147 -1.86 -43.19 8.35
N THR A 148 -2.22 -42.07 7.75
CA THR A 148 -2.92 -40.98 8.44
C THR A 148 -4.39 -40.98 8.05
N GLY A 149 -5.26 -40.81 9.04
CA GLY A 149 -6.70 -41.09 8.95
C GLY A 149 -7.56 -40.13 8.11
N HIS A 150 -7.15 -39.79 6.88
CA HIS A 150 -8.01 -39.12 5.90
C HIS A 150 -8.09 -39.96 4.61
N SER A 151 -9.18 -40.71 4.48
CA SER A 151 -9.60 -41.29 3.20
C SER A 151 -9.82 -40.15 2.20
N ARG A 152 -9.03 -40.15 1.12
CA ARG A 152 -9.18 -39.22 -0.01
C ARG A 152 -10.57 -39.39 -0.65
N PRO A 153 -11.35 -38.32 -0.91
CA PRO A 153 -12.49 -38.43 -1.82
C PRO A 153 -11.96 -38.70 -3.22
N ALA A 154 -12.54 -39.68 -3.91
CA ALA A 154 -12.14 -40.11 -5.25
C ALA A 154 -12.04 -38.93 -6.25
N PRO A 155 -11.03 -38.92 -7.15
CA PRO A 155 -10.94 -37.88 -8.16
C PRO A 155 -12.12 -37.97 -9.13
N LYS A 156 -12.83 -36.84 -9.31
CA LYS A 156 -13.86 -36.70 -10.35
C LYS A 156 -13.18 -36.71 -11.73
N ALA A 157 -13.75 -37.48 -12.67
CA ALA A 157 -13.22 -37.72 -14.01
C ALA A 157 -12.96 -36.41 -14.81
N PRO A 158 -11.93 -36.39 -15.69
CA PRO A 158 -11.60 -35.22 -16.51
C PRO A 158 -12.62 -35.00 -17.63
N ALA A 159 -13.00 -33.74 -17.84
CA ALA A 159 -13.81 -33.31 -18.99
C ALA A 159 -12.99 -33.35 -20.29
N ALA A 160 -13.66 -33.75 -21.38
CA ALA A 160 -13.11 -34.01 -22.71
C ALA A 160 -12.41 -32.80 -23.38
N PRO A 161 -11.48 -33.05 -24.33
CA PRO A 161 -10.71 -31.98 -24.99
C PRO A 161 -11.54 -31.27 -26.06
N ARG A 162 -11.45 -29.94 -26.12
CA ARG A 162 -11.95 -29.15 -27.24
C ARG A 162 -11.00 -29.28 -28.43
N ARG A 163 -11.56 -29.66 -29.58
CA ARG A 163 -10.92 -29.71 -30.89
C ARG A 163 -10.41 -28.32 -31.32
N SER A 164 -9.20 -28.32 -31.84
CA SER A 164 -8.61 -27.32 -32.74
C SER A 164 -9.07 -27.56 -34.18
N GLU A 165 -9.39 -26.50 -34.93
CA GLU A 165 -9.22 -26.38 -36.40
C GLU A 165 -9.59 -24.95 -36.90
N PRO A 166 -9.27 -24.53 -38.16
CA PRO A 166 -8.02 -23.85 -38.52
C PRO A 166 -8.23 -22.47 -39.21
N ALA A 167 -7.13 -21.86 -39.63
CA ALA A 167 -6.99 -20.54 -40.24
C ALA A 167 -7.45 -20.44 -41.71
N GLY A 168 -7.84 -19.22 -42.13
CA GLY A 168 -8.01 -18.84 -43.55
C GLY A 168 -8.49 -17.40 -43.78
N SER A 169 -7.55 -16.46 -43.89
CA SER A 169 -7.64 -15.05 -44.38
C SER A 169 -8.12 -14.97 -45.85
N PRO A 170 -8.58 -13.82 -46.44
CA PRO A 170 -7.92 -12.49 -46.38
C PRO A 170 -8.79 -11.21 -46.42
N PRO A 171 -8.26 -10.04 -46.02
CA PRO A 171 -8.79 -8.73 -46.41
C PRO A 171 -8.04 -8.14 -47.62
N THR A 172 -8.79 -7.52 -48.52
CA THR A 172 -8.29 -6.79 -49.69
C THR A 172 -7.61 -5.48 -49.27
N ALA A 173 -6.41 -5.30 -49.82
CA ALA A 173 -5.46 -4.17 -49.83
C ALA A 173 -6.12 -2.80 -50.23
N THR A 174 -5.62 -1.57 -50.03
CA THR A 174 -4.38 -0.86 -49.56
C THR A 174 -4.55 0.61 -50.07
N PRO A 175 -4.03 1.73 -49.49
CA PRO A 175 -2.59 2.08 -49.37
C PRO A 175 -2.15 2.62 -48.01
N SER A 176 -1.24 1.94 -47.31
CA SER A 176 0.24 2.09 -47.33
C SER A 176 0.78 3.39 -46.69
N ALA A 177 1.16 3.27 -45.41
CA ALA A 177 2.18 4.10 -44.74
C ALA A 177 3.07 3.16 -43.89
N PRO A 178 4.38 3.42 -43.74
CA PRO A 178 5.39 2.38 -43.61
C PRO A 178 5.33 1.64 -42.28
N ALA A 179 5.50 0.32 -42.38
CA ALA A 179 5.50 -0.62 -41.28
C ALA A 179 6.71 -0.41 -40.35
N SER A 180 6.48 0.22 -39.19
CA SER A 180 7.25 -0.08 -37.97
C SER A 180 6.35 0.01 -36.74
N ARG A 181 5.82 -1.14 -36.33
CA ARG A 181 5.21 -1.47 -35.01
C ARG A 181 4.30 -0.37 -34.41
N VAL A 182 3.06 -0.32 -34.90
CA VAL A 182 1.97 0.35 -34.20
C VAL A 182 1.51 -0.54 -33.04
N VAL A 183 1.43 -0.01 -31.82
CA VAL A 183 0.86 -0.68 -30.65
C VAL A 183 -0.48 -0.06 -30.32
N ARG A 184 -1.50 -0.90 -30.11
CA ARG A 184 -2.87 -0.47 -29.81
C ARG A 184 -3.28 -0.96 -28.42
N GLY A 185 -4.06 -0.17 -27.71
CA GLY A 185 -4.55 -0.49 -26.37
C GLY A 185 -5.89 0.15 -26.06
N VAL A 186 -6.58 -0.38 -25.05
CA VAL A 186 -7.78 0.18 -24.43
C VAL A 186 -7.52 0.24 -22.94
N GLY A 187 -7.80 1.37 -22.30
CA GLY A 187 -7.53 1.55 -20.87
C GLY A 187 -6.07 1.89 -20.53
N PRO A 188 -5.73 2.01 -19.23
CA PRO A 188 -4.38 2.35 -18.77
C PRO A 188 -3.41 1.19 -19.00
N ARG A 189 -2.30 1.45 -19.71
CA ARG A 189 -1.24 0.44 -19.93
C ARG A 189 0.16 1.07 -19.93
N LYS A 190 1.13 0.29 -19.45
CA LYS A 190 2.56 0.59 -19.51
C LYS A 190 3.20 -0.33 -20.54
N LEU A 191 3.77 0.25 -21.59
CA LEU A 191 4.28 -0.50 -22.75
C LEU A 191 5.65 0.06 -23.16
N SER A 192 6.48 -0.80 -23.75
CA SER A 192 7.75 -0.39 -24.36
C SER A 192 7.70 -0.64 -25.86
N LEU A 193 8.03 0.40 -26.63
CA LEU A 193 8.18 0.28 -28.09
C LEU A 193 9.67 0.19 -28.43
N ARG A 194 10.05 -0.83 -29.21
CA ARG A 194 11.39 -0.89 -29.81
C ARG A 194 11.39 -0.05 -31.07
N GLY A 195 12.27 0.95 -31.12
CA GLY A 195 12.44 1.80 -32.29
C GLY A 195 12.98 1.03 -33.50
N PRO A 196 12.64 1.45 -34.72
CA PRO A 196 13.21 0.85 -35.94
C PRO A 196 14.74 0.96 -35.94
N GLN A 197 15.43 -0.06 -36.46
CA GLN A 197 16.88 -0.06 -36.69
C GLN A 197 17.23 0.91 -37.83
N LEU A 198 17.02 2.22 -37.62
CA LEU A 198 17.60 3.20 -38.52
C LEU A 198 19.10 3.21 -38.27
N ARG A 199 19.87 2.88 -39.31
CA ARG A 199 21.27 3.26 -39.42
C ARG A 199 21.29 4.79 -39.29
N SER A 200 22.06 5.32 -38.33
CA SER A 200 22.21 6.74 -37.96
C SER A 200 21.27 7.29 -36.86
N GLN A 201 21.84 8.18 -36.04
CA GLN A 201 21.33 8.72 -34.78
C GLN A 201 20.16 9.71 -34.92
N ALA A 202 19.19 9.47 -35.81
CA ALA A 202 18.08 10.39 -36.00
C ALA A 202 17.18 10.50 -34.73
N PRO A 203 16.64 11.70 -34.42
CA PRO A 203 15.64 11.88 -33.36
C PRO A 203 14.34 11.16 -33.73
N VAL A 204 13.74 10.47 -32.75
CA VAL A 204 12.51 9.70 -32.93
C VAL A 204 11.41 10.35 -32.11
N ALA A 205 10.24 10.58 -32.73
CA ALA A 205 9.05 11.09 -32.06
C ALA A 205 8.10 9.93 -31.75
N LEU A 206 7.59 9.86 -30.51
CA LEU A 206 6.49 8.97 -30.17
C LEU A 206 5.17 9.68 -30.52
N VAL A 207 4.44 9.13 -31.48
CA VAL A 207 3.11 9.60 -31.85
C VAL A 207 2.07 8.74 -31.15
N VAL A 208 1.27 9.35 -30.26
CA VAL A 208 0.13 8.69 -29.61
C VAL A 208 -1.15 9.34 -30.10
N ARG A 209 -2.02 8.58 -30.76
CA ARG A 209 -3.35 9.01 -31.19
C ARG A 209 -4.39 8.33 -30.31
N ILE A 210 -5.27 9.13 -29.73
CA ILE A 210 -6.41 8.65 -28.94
C ILE A 210 -7.67 8.80 -29.77
N THR A 211 -8.43 7.72 -29.89
CA THR A 211 -9.67 7.65 -30.68
C THR A 211 -10.93 7.93 -29.85
N SER A 212 -10.80 8.07 -28.53
CA SER A 212 -11.89 8.45 -27.60
C SER A 212 -11.80 9.93 -27.22
N PRO A 213 -12.93 10.63 -26.99
CA PRO A 213 -12.93 12.01 -26.48
C PRO A 213 -12.44 12.16 -25.03
N ASP A 214 -12.11 11.08 -24.34
CA ASP A 214 -11.68 11.11 -22.93
C ASP A 214 -10.30 11.73 -22.70
N ARG A 215 -10.17 12.44 -21.57
CA ARG A 215 -8.89 12.97 -21.06
C ARG A 215 -7.84 11.86 -20.96
N ALA A 216 -6.66 12.10 -21.53
CA ALA A 216 -5.57 11.13 -21.53
C ALA A 216 -4.27 11.73 -20.96
N GLU A 217 -3.54 10.97 -20.17
CA GLU A 217 -2.20 11.33 -19.71
C GLU A 217 -1.18 10.40 -20.36
N VAL A 218 -0.17 10.97 -21.03
CA VAL A 218 0.94 10.21 -21.60
C VAL A 218 2.23 10.59 -20.86
N CYS A 219 2.91 9.61 -20.28
CA CYS A 219 4.18 9.81 -19.58
C CYS A 219 5.31 9.05 -20.29
N VAL A 220 6.40 9.76 -20.60
CA VAL A 220 7.62 9.20 -21.21
C VAL A 220 8.83 9.75 -20.46
N LYS A 221 9.61 8.89 -19.78
CA LYS A 221 10.88 9.19 -19.06
C LYS A 221 11.02 10.64 -18.53
N GLY A 222 10.09 11.07 -17.66
CA GLY A 222 10.15 12.39 -16.99
C GLY A 222 9.37 13.52 -17.68
N HIS A 223 8.90 13.33 -18.92
CA HIS A 223 7.94 14.21 -19.56
C HIS A 223 6.52 13.69 -19.32
N LYS A 224 5.70 14.52 -18.65
CA LYS A 224 4.27 14.31 -18.44
C LYS A 224 3.52 15.29 -19.34
N GLU A 225 2.78 14.77 -20.31
CA GLU A 225 1.90 15.59 -21.16
C GLU A 225 0.44 15.18 -20.91
N VAL A 226 -0.37 16.17 -20.54
CA VAL A 226 -1.79 15.99 -20.21
C VAL A 226 -2.61 16.49 -21.39
N LEU A 227 -3.34 15.57 -22.01
CA LEU A 227 -4.22 15.87 -23.14
C LEU A 227 -5.62 16.24 -22.65
N GLY A 228 -6.13 17.37 -23.15
CA GLY A 228 -7.52 17.78 -23.01
C GLY A 228 -8.48 16.88 -23.82
N GLU A 229 -9.78 17.18 -23.75
CA GLU A 229 -10.84 16.38 -24.38
C GLU A 229 -10.79 16.49 -25.92
N GLY A 230 -10.75 15.34 -26.61
CA GLY A 230 -10.83 15.23 -28.08
C GLY A 230 -9.75 14.35 -28.73
N PRO A 231 -9.92 13.96 -30.02
CA PRO A 231 -8.95 13.14 -30.74
C PRO A 231 -7.68 13.94 -31.02
N LEU A 232 -6.70 13.81 -30.13
CA LEU A 232 -5.44 14.54 -30.16
C LEU A 232 -4.29 13.58 -30.45
N SER A 233 -3.43 13.96 -31.41
CA SER A 233 -2.15 13.29 -31.66
C SER A 233 -1.04 14.05 -30.95
N VAL A 234 -0.38 13.43 -29.98
CA VAL A 234 0.80 14.01 -29.31
C VAL A 234 2.07 13.46 -29.90
N ARG A 235 3.03 14.34 -30.16
CA ARG A 235 4.39 14.00 -30.58
C ARG A 235 5.37 14.31 -29.45
N VAL A 236 5.78 13.29 -28.70
CA VAL A 236 6.78 13.47 -27.63
C VAL A 236 8.19 13.23 -28.21
N PRO A 237 9.12 14.21 -28.13
CA PRO A 237 10.49 14.01 -28.56
C PRO A 237 11.23 13.06 -27.60
N VAL A 238 11.79 11.97 -28.13
CA VAL A 238 12.55 10.99 -27.33
C VAL A 238 14.05 11.34 -27.39
N PRO A 239 14.72 11.62 -26.25
CA PRO A 239 16.16 11.93 -26.26
C PRO A 239 16.98 10.71 -26.71
N ALA A 240 17.97 10.95 -27.57
CA ALA A 240 18.80 9.89 -28.15
C ALA A 240 19.57 9.12 -27.07
N ALA A 241 19.19 7.87 -26.81
CA ALA A 241 19.93 6.98 -25.93
C ALA A 241 21.29 6.60 -26.56
N ARG A 242 22.39 6.82 -25.83
CA ARG A 242 23.70 6.21 -26.13
C ARG A 242 23.61 4.71 -25.79
N GLY A 243 23.68 3.83 -26.78
CA GLY A 243 23.78 2.38 -26.58
C GLY A 243 22.78 1.53 -27.37
N ARG A 244 23.22 0.32 -27.74
CA ARG A 244 22.49 -0.66 -28.56
C ARG A 244 21.37 -1.35 -27.76
N ALA A 245 20.26 -0.66 -27.51
CA ALA A 245 18.90 -1.21 -27.31
C ALA A 245 17.92 -0.04 -27.09
N ARG A 246 17.31 0.48 -28.15
CA ARG A 246 16.33 1.58 -28.08
C ARG A 246 14.92 1.03 -27.77
N GLU A 247 14.71 0.63 -26.52
CA GLU A 247 13.36 0.49 -25.95
C GLU A 247 12.90 1.84 -25.37
N VAL A 248 11.75 2.34 -25.83
CA VAL A 248 11.12 3.55 -25.32
C VAL A 248 9.94 3.13 -24.43
N PRO A 249 10.10 3.12 -23.10
CA PRO A 249 8.98 2.86 -22.19
C PRO A 249 8.08 4.10 -22.12
N PHE A 250 6.78 3.92 -22.31
CA PHE A 250 5.76 4.94 -22.13
C PHE A 250 4.55 4.35 -21.40
N SER A 251 3.81 5.21 -20.70
CA SER A 251 2.52 4.84 -20.12
C SER A 251 1.45 5.77 -20.65
N VAL A 252 0.32 5.18 -21.04
CA VAL A 252 -0.88 5.91 -21.43
C VAL A 252 -1.95 5.62 -20.40
N VAL A 253 -2.52 6.66 -19.80
CA VAL A 253 -3.65 6.59 -18.88
C VAL A 253 -4.84 7.23 -19.59
N THR A 254 -5.73 6.40 -20.12
CA THR A 254 -6.97 6.84 -20.77
C THR A 254 -8.07 5.79 -20.52
N ARG A 255 -9.34 6.19 -20.58
CA ARG A 255 -10.49 5.28 -20.57
C ARG A 255 -10.83 4.73 -21.96
N GLY A 256 -10.28 5.34 -23.01
CA GLY A 256 -10.58 5.04 -24.41
C GLY A 256 -9.59 4.14 -25.13
N SER A 257 -9.85 3.91 -26.42
CA SER A 257 -8.91 3.26 -27.33
C SER A 257 -7.83 4.23 -27.80
N TRP A 258 -6.62 3.72 -27.95
CA TRP A 258 -5.46 4.50 -28.38
C TRP A 258 -4.53 3.66 -29.25
N GLU A 259 -3.79 4.33 -30.14
CA GLU A 259 -2.74 3.75 -30.96
C GLU A 259 -1.46 4.59 -30.83
N ALA A 260 -0.31 3.93 -30.73
CA ALA A 260 0.99 4.59 -30.63
C ALA A 260 2.00 3.98 -31.59
N TRP A 261 2.81 4.82 -32.25
CA TRP A 261 3.91 4.40 -33.11
C TRP A 261 5.09 5.35 -32.99
N LEU A 262 6.26 4.89 -33.42
CA LEU A 262 7.49 5.67 -33.46
C LEU A 262 7.75 6.15 -34.89
N GLU A 263 7.95 7.45 -35.06
CA GLU A 263 8.20 8.10 -36.35
C GLU A 263 9.59 8.80 -36.32
N ALA A 264 10.36 8.69 -37.41
CA ALA A 264 11.61 9.43 -37.55
C ALA A 264 11.30 10.92 -37.74
N ALA A 265 11.94 11.80 -36.97
CA ALA A 265 11.63 13.23 -36.92
C ALA A 265 11.76 13.96 -38.28
N GLU A 266 12.46 13.35 -39.25
CA GLU A 266 12.68 13.89 -40.60
C GLU A 266 11.44 13.85 -41.50
N SER A 267 10.36 13.17 -41.11
CA SER A 267 9.07 13.17 -41.83
C SER A 267 8.11 14.25 -41.30
N SER A 268 8.60 15.46 -41.08
CA SER A 268 7.78 16.62 -40.71
C SER A 268 7.85 17.72 -41.78
N ALA A 269 6.93 17.67 -42.75
CA ALA A 269 6.38 18.93 -43.25
C ALA A 269 5.55 19.54 -42.11
N PRO A 270 5.69 20.85 -41.80
CA PRO A 270 4.93 21.47 -40.73
C PRO A 270 3.46 21.47 -41.15
N ALA A 271 2.64 20.61 -40.55
CA ALA A 271 1.20 20.72 -40.67
C ALA A 271 0.79 22.03 -40.00
N GLY A 272 0.64 23.07 -40.83
CA GLY A 272 0.09 24.35 -40.43
C GLY A 272 -1.23 24.14 -39.70
N ARG A 273 -1.41 24.89 -38.61
CA ARG A 273 -2.75 25.12 -38.05
C ARG A 273 -3.71 25.43 -39.21
N PRO A 274 -4.89 24.79 -39.30
CA PRO A 274 -5.94 25.37 -40.10
C PRO A 274 -6.26 26.73 -39.48
N VAL A 275 -5.84 27.79 -40.15
CA VAL A 275 -6.39 29.13 -39.96
C VAL A 275 -7.84 29.00 -40.38
N VAL A 276 -8.72 28.70 -39.42
CA VAL A 276 -10.13 29.03 -39.56
C VAL A 276 -10.13 30.54 -39.71
N ARG A 277 -10.43 31.03 -40.93
CA ARG A 277 -10.84 32.42 -41.14
C ARG A 277 -12.05 32.62 -40.25
N ALA A 278 -11.82 33.17 -39.07
CA ALA A 278 -12.88 33.80 -38.30
C ALA A 278 -13.45 34.87 -39.23
N ALA A 279 -14.73 34.73 -39.56
CA ALA A 279 -15.49 35.79 -40.20
C ALA A 279 -15.19 37.08 -39.45
N GLU A 280 -14.72 38.08 -40.19
CA GLU A 280 -14.33 39.38 -39.70
C GLU A 280 -15.54 39.99 -38.98
N LYS A 281 -15.53 39.90 -37.65
CA LYS A 281 -16.52 40.56 -36.80
C LYS A 281 -16.19 42.04 -36.90
N PRO A 282 -17.13 42.92 -37.30
CA PRO A 282 -16.83 44.33 -37.50
C PRO A 282 -16.21 44.89 -36.22
N VAL A 283 -15.04 45.52 -36.37
CA VAL A 283 -14.31 46.17 -35.30
C VAL A 283 -15.22 47.23 -34.70
N ARG A 284 -15.87 46.88 -33.58
CA ARG A 284 -16.58 47.85 -32.77
C ARG A 284 -15.52 48.70 -32.09
N ALA A 285 -15.61 50.02 -32.29
CA ALA A 285 -14.71 51.01 -31.70
C ALA A 285 -14.39 50.69 -30.24
N PRO A 286 -13.13 50.93 -29.79
CA PRO A 286 -12.71 50.58 -28.44
C PRO A 286 -13.69 51.19 -27.43
N ARG A 287 -14.37 50.32 -26.67
CA ARG A 287 -15.18 50.75 -25.54
C ARG A 287 -14.27 51.54 -24.61
N PRO A 288 -14.69 52.73 -24.12
CA PRO A 288 -13.92 53.42 -23.09
C PRO A 288 -13.71 52.44 -21.93
N ALA A 289 -12.47 52.36 -21.45
CA ALA A 289 -12.11 51.46 -20.36
C ALA A 289 -13.13 51.62 -19.23
N PRO A 290 -13.71 50.53 -18.69
CA PRO A 290 -14.63 50.65 -17.57
C PRO A 290 -13.89 51.37 -16.45
N VAL A 291 -14.49 52.46 -15.94
CA VAL A 291 -13.98 53.16 -14.77
C VAL A 291 -13.87 52.10 -13.66
N LEU A 292 -12.65 51.74 -13.30
CA LEU A 292 -12.36 50.81 -12.22
C LEU A 292 -12.77 51.47 -10.90
N THR A 293 -14.06 51.41 -10.57
CA THR A 293 -14.55 51.75 -9.25
C THR A 293 -13.83 50.87 -8.23
N LYS A 294 -13.24 51.51 -7.21
CA LYS A 294 -12.46 50.84 -6.16
C LYS A 294 -13.27 49.64 -5.64
N PRO A 295 -12.77 48.39 -5.77
CA PRO A 295 -13.55 47.21 -5.46
C PRO A 295 -13.99 47.21 -3.99
N ARG A 296 -15.21 46.77 -3.69
CA ARG A 296 -15.72 46.76 -2.31
C ARG A 296 -14.90 45.75 -1.49
N LEU A 297 -14.88 45.91 -0.16
CA LEU A 297 -14.10 45.03 0.72
C LEU A 297 -14.47 43.54 0.55
N ARG A 298 -15.75 43.23 0.34
CA ARG A 298 -16.24 41.87 0.06
C ARG A 298 -15.79 41.27 -1.27
N ASP A 299 -15.40 42.12 -2.22
CA ASP A 299 -14.88 41.67 -3.52
C ASP A 299 -13.36 41.41 -3.44
N ARG A 300 -12.70 41.91 -2.37
CA ARG A 300 -11.25 41.79 -2.13
C ARG A 300 -10.88 40.72 -1.11
N TYR A 301 -11.79 40.38 -0.21
CA TYR A 301 -11.54 39.51 0.93
C TYR A 301 -12.58 38.41 1.02
N THR A 302 -12.14 37.22 1.42
CA THR A 302 -13.07 36.11 1.68
C THR A 302 -13.94 36.43 2.91
N PRO A 303 -15.13 35.81 3.05
CA PRO A 303 -16.00 36.01 4.21
C PRO A 303 -15.29 35.74 5.54
N GLN A 304 -14.41 34.73 5.59
CA GLN A 304 -13.57 34.43 6.75
C GLN A 304 -12.58 35.55 7.07
N GLN A 305 -11.92 36.13 6.06
CA GLN A 305 -11.00 37.24 6.26
C GLN A 305 -11.70 38.50 6.77
N LEU A 306 -12.94 38.75 6.30
CA LEU A 306 -13.76 39.86 6.80
C LEU A 306 -14.20 39.65 8.25
N LEU A 307 -14.59 38.43 8.62
CA LEU A 307 -14.93 38.07 10.01
C LEU A 307 -13.75 38.28 10.96
N ILE A 308 -12.55 37.81 10.59
CA ILE A 308 -11.35 37.98 11.41
C ILE A 308 -11.04 39.47 11.60
N ARG A 309 -11.11 40.26 10.52
CA ARG A 309 -10.84 41.71 10.59
C ARG A 309 -11.90 42.45 11.42
N GLY A 310 -13.17 42.07 11.30
CA GLY A 310 -14.25 42.60 12.12
C GLY A 310 -14.05 42.29 13.61
N ALA A 311 -13.65 41.06 13.94
CA ALA A 311 -13.33 40.66 15.31
C ALA A 311 -12.15 41.45 15.90
N VAL A 312 -11.09 41.67 15.10
CA VAL A 312 -9.93 42.50 15.53
C VAL A 312 -10.35 43.94 15.83
N VAL A 313 -11.18 44.54 14.96
CA VAL A 313 -11.67 45.92 15.17
C VAL A 313 -12.58 46.01 16.39
N ALA A 314 -13.50 45.05 16.58
CA ALA A 314 -14.37 44.99 17.75
C ALA A 314 -13.57 44.83 19.05
N TYR A 315 -12.53 44.00 19.04
CA TYR A 315 -11.63 43.80 20.16
C TYR A 315 -10.80 45.05 20.49
N ALA A 316 -10.29 45.75 19.47
CA ALA A 316 -9.61 47.03 19.67
C ALA A 316 -10.55 48.10 20.25
N GLY A 317 -11.81 48.13 19.79
CA GLY A 317 -12.84 49.01 20.35
C GLY A 317 -13.17 48.71 21.81
N TYR A 318 -13.26 47.43 22.18
CA TYR A 318 -13.46 46.99 23.57
C TYR A 318 -12.30 47.41 24.48
N GLY A 319 -11.05 47.21 24.05
CA GLY A 319 -9.87 47.66 24.79
C GLY A 319 -9.82 49.18 24.96
N ALA A 320 -10.21 49.94 23.93
CA ALA A 320 -10.31 51.39 24.00
C ALA A 320 -11.40 51.87 24.97
N ALA A 321 -12.54 51.18 25.02
CA ALA A 321 -13.63 51.50 25.97
C ALA A 321 -13.21 51.26 27.43
N LEU A 322 -12.54 50.15 27.72
CA LEU A 322 -12.01 49.88 29.07
C LEU A 322 -10.89 50.84 29.49
N ALA A 323 -10.03 51.22 28.56
CA ALA A 323 -9.00 52.24 28.80
C ALA A 323 -9.62 53.62 29.10
N ALA A 324 -10.71 53.99 28.43
CA ALA A 324 -11.43 55.24 28.66
C ALA A 324 -12.10 55.31 30.05
N LEU A 325 -12.43 54.17 30.66
CA LEU A 325 -12.98 54.07 32.01
C LEU A 325 -11.91 54.10 33.11
N GLY A 326 -10.62 54.28 32.78
CA GLY A 326 -9.53 54.38 33.75
C GLY A 326 -8.93 53.04 34.21
N HIS A 327 -9.46 51.92 33.73
CA HIS A 327 -9.05 50.56 34.11
C HIS A 327 -7.97 49.99 33.18
N VAL A 328 -6.90 50.73 32.92
CA VAL A 328 -5.88 50.40 31.88
C VAL A 328 -5.19 49.05 32.13
N THR A 329 -4.89 48.73 33.39
CA THR A 329 -4.29 47.43 33.77
C THR A 329 -5.25 46.27 33.58
N GLN A 330 -6.53 46.43 33.92
CA GLN A 330 -7.56 45.41 33.69
C GLN A 330 -7.90 45.26 32.20
N ALA A 331 -7.88 46.35 31.44
CA ALA A 331 -8.02 46.32 29.98
C ALA A 331 -6.89 45.50 29.32
N PHE A 332 -5.65 45.69 29.78
CA PHE A 332 -4.49 44.97 29.25
C PHE A 332 -4.50 43.48 29.65
N VAL A 333 -4.73 43.18 30.93
CA VAL A 333 -4.77 41.79 31.42
C VAL A 333 -5.98 41.03 30.86
N GLY A 334 -7.17 41.64 30.88
CA GLY A 334 -8.38 41.07 30.29
C GLY A 334 -8.23 40.86 28.79
N GLY A 335 -7.60 41.80 28.09
CA GLY A 335 -7.22 41.65 26.69
C GLY A 335 -6.33 40.41 26.46
N LEU A 336 -5.21 40.31 27.17
CA LEU A 336 -4.26 39.19 27.01
C LEU A 336 -4.93 37.83 27.27
N VAL A 337 -5.71 37.74 28.35
CA VAL A 337 -6.46 36.53 28.72
C VAL A 337 -7.44 36.15 27.60
N LEU A 338 -8.15 37.12 27.03
CA LEU A 338 -9.14 36.89 25.99
C LEU A 338 -8.51 36.52 24.64
N ALA A 339 -7.37 37.12 24.30
CA ALA A 339 -6.60 36.74 23.11
C ALA A 339 -6.08 35.30 23.21
N PHE A 340 -5.55 34.93 24.37
CA PHE A 340 -5.07 33.57 24.64
C PHE A 340 -6.22 32.56 24.65
N ALA A 341 -7.30 32.85 25.38
CA ALA A 341 -8.48 32.00 25.46
C ALA A 341 -9.18 31.85 24.11
N GLY A 342 -9.25 32.91 23.29
CA GLY A 342 -9.77 32.87 21.93
C GLY A 342 -8.93 32.02 20.98
N LEU A 343 -7.61 32.13 21.06
CA LEU A 343 -6.68 31.30 20.27
C LEU A 343 -6.79 29.82 20.66
N MET A 344 -6.88 29.54 21.96
CA MET A 344 -7.10 28.19 22.48
C MET A 344 -8.46 27.62 22.07
N ALA A 345 -9.55 28.38 22.21
CA ALA A 345 -10.89 27.94 21.79
C ALA A 345 -10.95 27.70 20.28
N GLY A 346 -10.34 28.56 19.47
CA GLY A 346 -10.25 28.36 18.01
C GLY A 346 -9.45 27.11 17.65
N GLY A 347 -8.32 26.87 18.30
CA GLY A 347 -7.50 25.67 18.10
C GLY A 347 -8.24 24.39 18.49
N LEU A 348 -8.83 24.35 19.69
CA LEU A 348 -9.58 23.20 20.19
C LEU A 348 -10.86 22.95 19.38
N GLY A 349 -11.57 24.00 18.96
CA GLY A 349 -12.74 23.89 18.09
C GLY A 349 -12.38 23.35 16.70
N GLY A 350 -11.31 23.86 16.09
CA GLY A 350 -10.79 23.34 14.82
C GLY A 350 -10.37 21.87 14.93
N PHE A 351 -9.74 21.50 16.05
CA PHE A 351 -9.40 20.12 16.38
C PHE A 351 -10.66 19.24 16.41
N ILE A 352 -11.69 19.61 17.17
CA ILE A 352 -12.94 18.85 17.27
C ILE A 352 -13.60 18.68 15.88
N LEU A 353 -13.62 19.72 15.05
CA LEU A 353 -14.23 19.65 13.71
C LEU A 353 -13.47 18.73 12.75
N LEU A 354 -12.14 18.82 12.72
CA LEU A 354 -11.31 17.98 11.86
C LEU A 354 -11.46 16.51 12.22
N PHE A 355 -11.28 16.18 13.49
CA PHE A 355 -11.37 14.79 13.97
C PHE A 355 -12.81 14.27 13.94
N GLY A 356 -13.80 15.11 14.23
CA GLY A 356 -15.22 14.77 14.09
C GLY A 356 -15.60 14.42 12.65
N ARG A 357 -15.06 15.15 11.66
CA ARG A 357 -15.24 14.84 10.23
C ARG A 357 -14.68 13.46 9.87
N ASP A 358 -13.48 13.13 10.35
CA ASP A 358 -12.84 11.85 10.06
C ASP A 358 -13.60 10.68 10.72
N ILE A 359 -14.00 10.84 11.99
CA ILE A 359 -14.83 9.86 12.70
C ILE A 359 -16.17 9.66 11.97
N TRP A 360 -16.81 10.75 11.53
CA TRP A 360 -18.07 10.69 10.77
C TRP A 360 -17.89 9.96 9.43
N ALA A 361 -16.79 10.22 8.72
CA ALA A 361 -16.49 9.57 7.46
C ALA A 361 -16.31 8.05 7.64
N VAL A 362 -15.58 7.63 8.68
CA VAL A 362 -15.42 6.21 9.04
C VAL A 362 -16.76 5.59 9.44
N MET A 363 -17.60 6.25 10.23
CA MET A 363 -18.89 5.68 10.64
C MET A 363 -19.88 5.53 9.47
N ARG A 364 -19.88 6.46 8.51
CA ARG A 364 -20.86 6.47 7.40
C ARG A 364 -20.41 5.69 6.19
N ARG A 365 -19.10 5.64 5.91
CA ARG A 365 -18.52 5.10 4.68
C ARG A 365 -17.37 4.13 4.94
N GLY A 366 -17.02 3.90 6.21
CA GLY A 366 -15.94 3.00 6.59
C GLY A 366 -16.36 1.55 6.48
N ARG A 367 -15.60 0.76 5.73
CA ARG A 367 -15.67 -0.70 5.72
C ARG A 367 -14.43 -1.26 6.39
N LEU A 368 -14.61 -2.28 7.24
CA LEU A 368 -13.47 -2.96 7.83
C LEU A 368 -12.88 -3.93 6.81
N VAL A 369 -11.65 -3.68 6.38
CA VAL A 369 -10.96 -4.48 5.36
C VAL A 369 -9.68 -5.10 5.92
N ARG A 370 -9.30 -6.25 5.35
CA ARG A 370 -8.00 -6.86 5.60
C ARG A 370 -7.05 -6.38 4.53
N THR A 371 -6.04 -5.63 4.94
CA THR A 371 -4.96 -5.17 4.07
C THR A 371 -3.81 -6.17 4.15
N GLU A 372 -3.16 -6.41 3.01
CA GLU A 372 -2.01 -7.31 2.92
C GLU A 372 -0.73 -6.50 2.84
N TYR A 373 0.34 -7.03 3.43
CA TYR A 373 1.64 -6.41 3.29
C TYR A 373 2.12 -6.52 1.84
N LEU A 374 2.50 -5.38 1.26
CA LEU A 374 3.00 -5.30 -0.11
C LEU A 374 4.53 -5.31 -0.14
N ARG A 375 5.16 -4.37 0.56
CA ARG A 375 6.61 -4.18 0.54
C ARG A 375 7.09 -3.20 1.61
N THR A 376 8.39 -3.25 1.88
CA THR A 376 9.11 -2.31 2.73
C THR A 376 9.90 -1.35 1.84
N LEU A 377 9.69 -0.04 2.06
CA LEU A 377 10.41 1.04 1.41
C LEU A 377 11.57 1.48 2.28
N LYS A 378 12.76 1.50 1.67
CA LYS A 378 13.97 2.06 2.29
C LYS A 378 13.92 3.59 2.24
N PRO A 379 14.40 4.28 3.28
CA PRO A 379 14.55 5.73 3.22
C PRO A 379 15.45 6.20 2.07
N PRO A 380 15.20 7.38 1.48
CA PRO A 380 16.04 7.94 0.42
C PRO A 380 17.47 8.16 0.92
N LYS A 381 18.49 7.78 0.12
CA LYS A 381 19.91 7.84 0.50
C LYS A 381 20.42 9.22 0.95
N TYR A 382 19.76 10.31 0.57
CA TYR A 382 20.17 11.69 0.86
C TYR A 382 19.20 12.45 1.78
N SER A 383 18.28 11.73 2.44
CA SER A 383 17.28 12.34 3.32
C SER A 383 17.71 12.17 4.77
N SER A 384 18.08 13.27 5.44
CA SER A 384 18.38 13.29 6.89
C SER A 384 17.19 12.89 7.77
N GLN A 385 15.96 12.87 7.21
CA GLN A 385 14.73 12.46 7.90
C GLN A 385 14.10 11.18 7.34
N GLY A 386 14.84 10.43 6.52
CA GLY A 386 14.27 9.25 5.88
C GLY A 386 14.03 8.13 6.89
N GLN A 387 12.77 7.76 7.12
CA GLN A 387 12.40 6.55 7.86
C GLN A 387 12.04 5.39 6.91
N TRP A 388 12.24 4.16 7.38
CA TRP A 388 11.73 2.98 6.67
C TRP A 388 10.20 2.99 6.69
N LYS A 389 9.55 2.47 5.65
CA LYS A 389 8.08 2.44 5.58
C LYS A 389 7.55 1.09 5.13
N HIS A 390 6.56 0.56 5.82
CA HIS A 390 5.82 -0.64 5.41
C HIS A 390 4.57 -0.23 4.63
N GLU A 391 4.43 -0.73 3.39
CA GLU A 391 3.24 -0.54 2.55
C GLU A 391 2.26 -1.70 2.74
N TYR A 392 1.01 -1.36 3.05
CA TYR A 392 -0.11 -2.29 3.13
C TYR A 392 -1.12 -1.95 2.05
N GLY A 393 -1.51 -2.94 1.26
CA GLY A 393 -2.41 -2.78 0.13
C GLY A 393 -3.78 -3.37 0.39
N TYR A 394 -4.79 -2.74 -0.18
CA TYR A 394 -6.11 -3.33 -0.36
C TYR A 394 -6.58 -3.06 -1.78
N THR A 395 -7.07 -4.10 -2.45
CA THR A 395 -7.67 -3.97 -3.77
C THR A 395 -9.17 -3.87 -3.60
N ASP A 396 -9.74 -2.73 -4.00
CA ASP A 396 -11.18 -2.50 -4.03
C ASP A 396 -11.85 -3.33 -5.14
N GLY A 397 -13.18 -3.49 -5.09
CA GLY A 397 -13.97 -4.26 -6.07
C GLY A 397 -13.87 -3.75 -7.52
N ALA A 398 -13.35 -2.53 -7.72
CA ALA A 398 -13.03 -1.94 -9.02
C ALA A 398 -11.57 -2.19 -9.47
N ASP A 399 -10.86 -3.14 -8.86
CA ASP A 399 -9.45 -3.49 -9.12
C ASP A 399 -8.46 -2.31 -8.90
N ARG A 400 -8.86 -1.38 -8.03
CA ARG A 400 -8.03 -0.23 -7.63
C ARG A 400 -7.27 -0.57 -6.36
N GLN A 401 -5.95 -0.38 -6.38
CA GLN A 401 -5.09 -0.65 -5.25
C GLN A 401 -4.93 0.61 -4.39
N VAL A 402 -5.42 0.54 -3.15
CA VAL A 402 -5.27 1.59 -2.14
C VAL A 402 -4.16 1.17 -1.19
N VAL A 403 -3.20 2.06 -0.94
CA VAL A 403 -1.97 1.74 -0.20
C VAL A 403 -1.85 2.63 1.04
N HIS A 404 -1.68 1.99 2.20
CA HIS A 404 -1.34 2.65 3.46
C HIS A 404 0.16 2.51 3.73
N ARG A 405 0.80 3.62 4.13
CA ARG A 405 2.21 3.63 4.54
C ARG A 405 2.33 3.83 6.03
N ARG A 406 3.07 2.93 6.68
CA ARG A 406 3.40 3.04 8.11
C ARG A 406 4.90 3.17 8.29
N ASP A 407 5.32 4.10 9.13
CA ASP A 407 6.73 4.24 9.47
C ASP A 407 7.24 3.02 10.26
N ALA A 408 8.49 2.66 9.98
CA ALA A 408 9.23 1.57 10.59
C ALA A 408 10.58 2.10 11.11
N PRO A 409 11.00 1.67 12.31
CA PRO A 409 12.24 2.16 12.92
C PRO A 409 13.48 1.83 12.06
N ASN A 410 13.49 0.63 11.48
CA ASN A 410 14.56 0.10 10.64
C ASN A 410 14.00 -0.92 9.63
N GLY A 411 14.85 -1.43 8.75
CA GLY A 411 14.48 -2.43 7.74
C GLY A 411 14.45 -3.87 8.25
N THR A 412 14.86 -4.12 9.49
CA THR A 412 14.89 -5.46 10.11
C THR A 412 13.61 -5.79 10.85
N VAL A 413 12.78 -4.79 11.17
CA VAL A 413 11.46 -5.03 11.77
C VAL A 413 10.56 -5.70 10.74
N HIS A 414 10.24 -6.97 10.98
CA HIS A 414 9.33 -7.72 10.14
C HIS A 414 7.91 -7.12 10.17
N PRO A 415 7.32 -6.80 9.01
CA PRO A 415 5.96 -6.31 8.93
C PRO A 415 4.97 -7.43 9.21
N LEU A 416 3.80 -7.07 9.74
CA LEU A 416 2.71 -8.03 9.87
C LEU A 416 2.23 -8.45 8.47
N PRO A 417 1.96 -9.74 8.23
CA PRO A 417 1.54 -10.22 6.91
C PRO A 417 0.21 -9.61 6.45
N TYR A 418 -0.65 -9.29 7.42
CA TYR A 418 -1.90 -8.61 7.17
C TYR A 418 -2.27 -7.70 8.33
N ARG A 419 -3.11 -6.71 8.05
CA ARG A 419 -3.66 -5.84 9.09
C ARG A 419 -5.13 -5.54 8.83
N ARG A 420 -5.88 -5.35 9.90
CA ARG A 420 -7.26 -4.84 9.80
C ARG A 420 -7.21 -3.32 9.81
N MET A 421 -7.80 -2.71 8.81
CA MET A 421 -7.86 -1.26 8.63
C MET A 421 -9.27 -0.85 8.21
N TRP A 422 -9.64 0.38 8.50
CA TRP A 422 -10.84 1.00 7.98
C TRP A 422 -10.56 1.54 6.58
N TYR A 423 -11.32 1.07 5.60
CA TYR A 423 -11.33 1.64 4.26
C TYR A 423 -12.47 2.65 4.16
N VAL A 424 -12.14 3.90 3.84
CA VAL A 424 -13.14 4.97 3.69
C VAL A 424 -13.28 5.34 2.22
N GLU A 425 -14.47 5.15 1.68
CA GLU A 425 -14.79 5.42 0.27
C GLU A 425 -15.01 6.93 0.04
N GLY A 426 -14.23 7.57 -0.85
CA GLY A 426 -14.24 9.03 -1.03
C GLY A 426 -13.23 9.60 -2.04
N ALA A 427 -13.12 10.93 -2.10
CA ALA A 427 -12.28 11.67 -3.06
C ALA A 427 -10.76 11.47 -2.84
N GLU A 428 -10.37 11.15 -1.61
CA GLU A 428 -9.09 10.53 -1.28
C GLU A 428 -9.44 9.21 -0.60
N GLU A 429 -9.30 8.11 -1.33
CA GLU A 429 -9.51 6.78 -0.76
C GLU A 429 -8.41 6.52 0.26
N GLU A 430 -8.78 6.48 1.53
CA GLU A 430 -7.83 6.41 2.63
C GLU A 430 -8.03 5.15 3.46
N LEU A 431 -6.92 4.49 3.76
CA LEU A 431 -6.85 3.38 4.71
C LEU A 431 -6.44 3.93 6.07
N VAL A 432 -7.35 3.82 7.03
CA VAL A 432 -7.19 4.32 8.39
C VAL A 432 -6.95 3.15 9.34
N LEU A 433 -6.07 3.33 10.32
CA LEU A 433 -5.76 2.31 11.32
C LEU A 433 -6.98 1.95 12.18
N LEU A 434 -7.06 0.69 12.62
CA LEU A 434 -8.20 0.15 13.37
C LEU A 434 -8.60 0.97 14.60
N LEU A 435 -7.59 1.40 15.38
CA LEU A 435 -7.78 2.10 16.66
C LEU A 435 -7.87 3.62 16.51
N THR A 436 -7.54 4.16 15.33
CA THR A 436 -7.56 5.62 15.10
C THR A 436 -8.92 6.25 15.40
N PRO A 437 -10.07 5.79 14.87
CA PRO A 437 -11.35 6.44 15.18
C PRO A 437 -11.69 6.40 16.67
N PHE A 438 -11.29 5.34 17.38
CA PHE A 438 -11.46 5.24 18.83
C PHE A 438 -10.58 6.25 19.58
N ALA A 439 -9.29 6.29 19.26
CA ALA A 439 -8.36 7.26 19.86
C ALA A 439 -8.77 8.70 19.59
N GLN A 440 -9.21 9.00 18.36
CA GLN A 440 -9.75 10.31 17.97
C GLN A 440 -11.02 10.63 18.78
N THR A 441 -11.92 9.67 18.99
CA THR A 441 -13.14 9.86 19.79
C THR A 441 -12.81 10.19 21.25
N VAL A 442 -11.88 9.43 21.86
CA VAL A 442 -11.41 9.69 23.23
C VAL A 442 -10.81 11.09 23.33
N LEU A 443 -9.99 11.47 22.35
CA LEU A 443 -9.34 12.78 22.34
C LEU A 443 -10.36 13.93 22.17
N VAL A 444 -11.37 13.77 21.31
CA VAL A 444 -12.48 14.73 21.18
C VAL A 444 -13.25 14.83 22.50
N LEU A 445 -13.55 13.72 23.18
CA LEU A 445 -14.23 13.73 24.48
C LEU A 445 -13.42 14.45 25.56
N LEU A 446 -12.09 14.31 25.55
CA LEU A 446 -11.20 15.02 26.48
C LEU A 446 -11.09 16.52 26.19
N VAL A 447 -11.05 16.89 24.90
CA VAL A 447 -10.87 18.28 24.46
C VAL A 447 -12.16 19.09 24.57
N THR A 448 -13.32 18.47 24.37
CA THR A 448 -14.64 19.14 24.41
C THR A 448 -14.93 19.89 25.71
N PRO A 449 -14.75 19.33 26.93
CA PRO A 449 -15.02 20.07 28.17
C PRO A 449 -14.07 21.25 28.34
N VAL A 450 -12.81 21.13 27.94
CA VAL A 450 -11.84 22.24 27.98
C VAL A 450 -12.26 23.33 27.01
N PHE A 451 -12.66 22.97 25.79
CA PHE A 451 -13.20 23.93 24.82
C PHE A 451 -14.43 24.65 25.35
N LEU A 452 -15.39 23.94 25.96
CA LEU A 452 -16.60 24.53 26.54
C LEU A 452 -16.27 25.46 27.70
N ALA A 453 -15.35 25.08 28.59
CA ALA A 453 -14.92 25.91 29.71
C ALA A 453 -14.24 27.20 29.24
N VAL A 454 -13.29 27.10 28.28
CA VAL A 454 -12.60 28.26 27.71
C VAL A 454 -13.59 29.16 26.96
N SER A 455 -14.52 28.57 26.21
CA SER A 455 -15.57 29.32 25.50
C SER A 455 -16.50 30.04 26.48
N ALA A 456 -16.88 29.39 27.58
CA ALA A 456 -17.68 30.01 28.64
C ALA A 456 -16.93 31.17 29.30
N VAL A 457 -15.63 31.03 29.58
CA VAL A 457 -14.79 32.12 30.09
C VAL A 457 -14.74 33.27 29.09
N CYS A 458 -14.54 33.01 27.80
CA CYS A 458 -14.61 34.06 26.76
C CYS A 458 -15.98 34.77 26.78
N LEU A 459 -17.08 34.01 26.88
CA LEU A 459 -18.44 34.56 26.87
C LEU A 459 -18.84 35.25 28.19
N VAL A 460 -18.16 35.00 29.30
CA VAL A 460 -18.41 35.67 30.59
C VAL A 460 -17.52 36.89 30.76
N VAL A 461 -16.24 36.79 30.38
CA VAL A 461 -15.28 37.89 30.48
C VAL A 461 -15.61 39.02 29.49
N PHE A 462 -16.13 38.68 28.29
CA PHE A 462 -16.41 39.67 27.24
C PHE A 462 -17.60 40.61 27.55
N PRO A 463 -18.77 40.15 28.04
CA PRO A 463 -19.85 41.01 28.49
C PRO A 463 -19.82 41.32 29.99
N GLY A 464 -19.33 40.40 30.83
CA GLY A 464 -19.49 40.49 32.29
C GLY A 464 -18.70 41.60 32.96
N LEU A 465 -17.51 41.94 32.44
CA LEU A 465 -16.71 43.05 32.96
C LEU A 465 -17.35 44.41 32.63
N LEU A 466 -17.86 44.59 31.41
CA LEU A 466 -18.57 45.82 31.04
C LEU A 466 -19.90 45.98 31.81
N ILE A 467 -20.64 44.88 32.02
CA ILE A 467 -21.93 44.92 32.73
C ILE A 467 -21.72 45.19 34.22
N HIS A 468 -20.66 44.67 34.84
CA HIS A 468 -20.37 44.94 36.25
C HIS A 468 -20.04 46.42 36.51
N ASP A 469 -19.33 47.09 35.60
CA ASP A 469 -18.95 48.51 35.77
C ASP A 469 -20.08 49.48 35.35
N LEU A 470 -21.10 49.01 34.63
CA LEU A 470 -22.28 49.80 34.22
C LEU A 470 -23.44 49.74 35.22
N LEU A 471 -23.37 48.85 36.21
CA LEU A 471 -24.32 48.66 37.33
C LEU A 471 -23.70 49.24 38.61
#